data_AF-A0A2C5ZTC9-F1
#
_entry.id   AF-A0A2C5ZTC9-F1
#
_cell.length_a   1.000
_cell.length_b   1.000
_cell.length_c   1.000
_cell.angle_alpha   90.00
_cell.angle_beta   90.00
_cell.angle_gamma   90.00
#
_symmetry.space_group_name_H-M   'P 1'
#
loop_
_entity.id
_entity.type
_entity.pdbx_description
1 polymer ?
#
loop_
_entity_poly.entity_id
_entity_poly.type
_entity_poly.pdbx_seq_one_letter_code
_entity_poly.pdbx_strand_id
1 'polypeptide(L)'
;MKAAIYLAACWASSAFALVQHDWSFERIPDSGLNDITFSFNVADAPRDTGFYFAQQFSFENNSEVAYTGIQPQSDVNGAKAIRAIFSTFQDGAMSRDPNCYKGADGGPGVSCAVLITGDYASTYNIRVTHVWVRTWRGTIINTSNGQETRIGQWTLPNVGRIENGQAGFVEYFPWNSMPSHECSNLPKTQVTFFNPTSRTHGASGGKIRKPYENQGCKGQVDFAVDSVDNGWKVQVGF
;
A
#
# COMPACT_ATOMS: atom_id res chain seq x y z
N MET A 1 -42.37 11.65 5.22
CA MET A 1 -41.16 11.92 4.41
C MET A 1 -39.98 11.30 5.14
N LYS A 2 -39.47 10.16 4.66
CA LYS A 2 -38.31 9.49 5.26
C LYS A 2 -37.06 10.05 4.59
N ALA A 3 -36.21 10.71 5.38
CA ALA A 3 -34.93 11.20 4.92
C ALA A 3 -34.06 10.00 4.49
N ALA A 4 -33.66 10.00 3.21
CA ALA A 4 -32.65 9.08 2.73
C ALA A 4 -31.30 9.54 3.30
N ILE A 5 -30.78 8.79 4.27
CA ILE A 5 -29.40 8.90 4.70
C ILE A 5 -28.57 8.36 3.55
N TYR A 6 -27.91 9.25 2.81
CA TYR A 6 -26.90 8.85 1.85
C TYR A 6 -25.73 8.25 2.64
N LEU A 7 -25.66 6.92 2.66
CA LEU A 7 -24.43 6.21 2.96
C LEU A 7 -23.43 6.63 1.87
N ALA A 8 -22.53 7.55 2.21
CA ALA A 8 -21.34 7.77 1.42
C ALA A 8 -20.60 6.43 1.36
N ALA A 9 -20.66 5.76 0.20
CA ALA A 9 -19.80 4.63 -0.08
C ALA A 9 -18.36 5.11 0.17
N CYS A 10 -17.70 4.51 1.15
CA CYS A 10 -16.32 4.80 1.47
C CYS A 10 -15.48 4.17 0.34
N TRP A 11 -15.33 4.90 -0.76
CA TRP A 11 -14.35 4.54 -1.79
C TRP A 11 -12.99 4.60 -1.11
N ALA A 12 -12.38 3.44 -0.85
CA ALA A 12 -11.09 3.35 -0.18
C ALA A 12 -10.03 4.18 -0.93
N SER A 13 -9.72 5.38 -0.38
CA SER A 13 -8.56 6.28 -0.60
C SER A 13 -8.08 6.60 -2.04
N SER A 14 -8.61 5.97 -3.08
CA SER A 14 -8.20 6.21 -4.48
C SER A 14 -8.65 7.57 -5.05
N ALA A 15 -9.54 8.27 -4.34
CA ALA A 15 -9.98 9.62 -4.68
C ALA A 15 -8.86 10.68 -4.58
N PHE A 16 -7.78 10.41 -3.85
CA PHE A 16 -6.68 11.38 -3.63
C PHE A 16 -5.30 10.87 -4.08
N ALA A 17 -5.25 9.74 -4.78
CA ALA A 17 -4.01 9.24 -5.37
C ALA A 17 -3.47 10.21 -6.44
N LEU A 18 -2.21 10.66 -6.26
CA LEU A 18 -1.48 11.50 -7.21
C LEU A 18 -0.99 10.69 -8.41
N VAL A 19 -0.55 9.47 -8.14
CA VAL A 19 -0.08 8.52 -9.15
C VAL A 19 -0.78 7.19 -8.90
N GLN A 20 -1.14 6.50 -9.97
CA GLN A 20 -1.67 5.14 -9.94
C GLN A 20 -0.93 4.21 -10.90
N HIS A 21 -1.00 2.92 -10.60
CA HIS A 21 -0.59 1.85 -11.51
C HIS A 21 -1.39 0.58 -11.22
N ASP A 22 -1.49 -0.30 -12.20
CA ASP A 22 -2.02 -1.66 -11.98
C ASP A 22 -0.87 -2.64 -11.74
N TRP A 23 -1.08 -3.64 -10.90
CA TRP A 23 -0.25 -4.83 -10.85
C TRP A 23 -1.07 -6.09 -11.18
N SER A 24 -0.40 -7.14 -11.66
CA SER A 24 -1.00 -8.45 -11.92
C SER A 24 0.07 -9.54 -12.02
N PHE A 25 -0.32 -10.80 -12.03
CA PHE A 25 0.49 -11.95 -12.40
C PHE A 25 0.01 -12.50 -13.75
N GLU A 26 0.93 -13.03 -14.57
CA GLU A 26 0.58 -13.74 -15.80
C GLU A 26 -0.16 -15.05 -15.52
N ARG A 27 0.22 -15.74 -14.43
CA ARG A 27 -0.44 -16.96 -13.98
C ARG A 27 -0.54 -16.97 -12.47
N ILE A 28 -1.69 -17.40 -11.97
CA ILE A 28 -1.95 -17.79 -10.59
C ILE A 28 -2.82 -19.06 -10.61
N PRO A 29 -2.82 -19.88 -9.55
CA PRO A 29 -3.80 -20.97 -9.43
C PRO A 29 -5.22 -20.40 -9.31
N ASP A 30 -6.22 -21.16 -9.78
CA ASP A 30 -7.65 -20.79 -9.72
C ASP A 30 -8.16 -20.55 -8.30
N SER A 31 -7.46 -21.10 -7.31
CA SER A 31 -7.76 -20.90 -5.90
C SER A 31 -7.22 -19.58 -5.32
N GLY A 32 -6.59 -18.73 -6.12
CA GLY A 32 -5.96 -17.48 -5.67
C GLY A 32 -4.60 -17.65 -4.98
N LEU A 33 -4.00 -16.52 -4.59
CA LEU A 33 -2.67 -16.47 -3.96
C LEU A 33 -2.73 -16.64 -2.44
N ASN A 34 -1.86 -17.48 -1.87
CA ASN A 34 -1.66 -17.62 -0.42
C ASN A 34 -0.71 -16.56 0.15
N ASP A 35 0.08 -15.93 -0.70
CA ASP A 35 1.00 -14.87 -0.35
C ASP A 35 1.26 -13.95 -1.54
N ILE A 36 1.58 -12.70 -1.24
CA ILE A 36 2.08 -11.72 -2.20
C ILE A 36 3.11 -10.85 -1.52
N THR A 37 4.18 -10.51 -2.23
CA THR A 37 5.24 -9.64 -1.75
C THR A 37 5.35 -8.43 -2.68
N PHE A 38 5.20 -7.24 -2.10
CA PHE A 38 5.43 -5.96 -2.77
C PHE A 38 6.74 -5.37 -2.30
N SER A 39 7.54 -4.83 -3.21
CA SER A 39 8.84 -4.25 -2.84
C SER A 39 8.89 -2.77 -3.20
N PHE A 40 9.48 -2.00 -2.30
CA PHE A 40 9.57 -0.54 -2.38
C PHE A 40 10.99 -0.09 -2.07
N ASN A 41 11.47 0.92 -2.77
CA ASN A 41 12.70 1.65 -2.41
C ASN A 41 12.40 3.15 -2.39
N VAL A 42 12.84 3.82 -1.34
CA VAL A 42 12.50 5.23 -1.04
C VAL A 42 13.76 6.07 -0.84
N ALA A 43 14.87 5.72 -1.49
CA ALA A 43 16.17 6.37 -1.33
C ALA A 43 16.10 7.91 -1.42
N ASP A 44 15.28 8.41 -2.35
CA ASP A 44 15.15 9.82 -2.69
C ASP A 44 13.81 10.42 -2.21
N ALA A 45 13.08 9.73 -1.32
CA ALA A 45 11.89 10.29 -0.67
C ALA A 45 12.28 11.27 0.45
N PRO A 46 11.44 12.29 0.75
CA PRO A 46 11.68 13.16 1.88
C PRO A 46 11.67 12.35 3.18
N ARG A 47 12.58 12.69 4.10
CA ARG A 47 12.59 12.16 5.47
C ARG A 47 11.61 12.94 6.33
N ASP A 48 10.35 12.91 5.91
CA ASP A 48 9.25 13.58 6.57
C ASP A 48 7.94 12.82 6.32
N THR A 49 6.96 13.09 7.17
CA THR A 49 5.61 12.57 7.00
C THR A 49 4.88 13.26 5.85
N GLY A 50 4.05 12.52 5.12
CA GLY A 50 3.14 13.11 4.14
C GLY A 50 2.87 12.23 2.94
N PHE A 51 3.83 11.40 2.54
CA PHE A 51 3.64 10.47 1.43
C PHE A 51 3.27 9.07 1.90
N TYR A 52 2.40 8.42 1.14
CA TYR A 52 2.12 6.99 1.24
C TYR A 52 2.32 6.31 -0.11
N PHE A 53 3.17 5.29 -0.13
CA PHE A 53 3.42 4.44 -1.29
C PHE A 53 2.81 3.07 -1.03
N ALA A 54 1.78 2.72 -1.78
CA ALA A 54 0.92 1.60 -1.42
C ALA A 54 0.59 0.70 -2.60
N GLN A 55 0.25 -0.54 -2.26
CA GLN A 55 -0.29 -1.55 -3.15
C GLN A 55 -1.58 -2.06 -2.54
N GLN A 56 -2.68 -1.94 -3.27
CA GLN A 56 -3.95 -2.55 -2.92
C GLN A 56 -3.95 -4.01 -3.35
N PHE A 57 -4.77 -4.83 -2.71
CA PHE A 57 -5.07 -6.20 -3.10
C PHE A 57 -6.48 -6.56 -2.65
N SER A 58 -7.13 -7.44 -3.41
CA SER A 58 -8.49 -7.91 -3.14
C SER A 58 -8.49 -9.38 -2.79
N PHE A 59 -9.56 -9.82 -2.14
CA PHE A 59 -9.80 -11.23 -1.85
C PHE A 59 -11.03 -11.72 -2.59
N GLU A 60 -10.99 -12.98 -2.99
CA GLU A 60 -12.17 -13.65 -3.55
C GLU A 60 -13.35 -13.55 -2.57
N ASN A 61 -14.54 -13.29 -3.11
CA ASN A 61 -15.77 -13.08 -2.34
C ASN A 61 -15.73 -11.86 -1.40
N ASN A 62 -14.91 -10.85 -1.73
CA ASN A 62 -14.89 -9.58 -1.02
C ASN A 62 -14.77 -8.40 -1.99
N SER A 63 -15.73 -7.48 -1.93
CA SER A 63 -15.69 -6.24 -2.72
C SER A 63 -14.78 -5.17 -2.11
N GLU A 64 -14.44 -5.30 -0.82
CA GLU A 64 -13.61 -4.33 -0.11
C GLU A 64 -12.14 -4.62 -0.31
N VAL A 65 -11.36 -3.58 -0.57
CA VAL A 65 -9.92 -3.70 -0.76
C VAL A 65 -9.20 -3.89 0.58
N ALA A 66 -7.98 -4.38 0.48
CA ALA A 66 -6.95 -4.23 1.50
C ALA A 66 -5.75 -3.51 0.86
N TYR A 67 -4.88 -2.94 1.68
CA TYR A 67 -3.62 -2.38 1.18
C TYR A 67 -2.46 -2.69 2.09
N THR A 68 -1.27 -2.53 1.53
CA THR A 68 -0.05 -2.42 2.29
C THR A 68 0.92 -1.46 1.64
N GLY A 69 1.81 -0.86 2.42
CA GLY A 69 2.74 0.11 1.88
C GLY A 69 3.64 0.71 2.95
N ILE A 70 4.41 1.70 2.52
CA ILE A 70 5.34 2.43 3.38
C ILE A 70 5.11 3.93 3.32
N GLN A 71 5.28 4.58 4.46
CA GLN A 71 5.31 6.03 4.61
C GLN A 71 6.71 6.42 5.08
N PRO A 72 7.43 7.26 4.33
CA PRO A 72 8.57 7.99 4.87
C PRO A 72 8.16 8.76 6.14
N GLN A 73 9.12 8.96 7.04
CA GLN A 73 8.92 9.61 8.33
C GLN A 73 10.12 10.51 8.64
N SER A 74 9.91 11.49 9.50
CA SER A 74 10.99 12.23 10.13
C SER A 74 11.90 11.28 10.93
N ASP A 75 13.18 11.62 11.04
CA ASP A 75 14.14 10.82 11.81
C ASP A 75 13.67 10.67 13.28
N VAL A 76 13.87 9.47 13.84
CA VAL A 76 13.57 9.16 15.25
C VAL A 76 14.88 8.90 15.97
N ASN A 77 15.19 9.72 16.98
CA ASN A 77 16.44 9.64 17.73
C ASN A 77 17.69 9.65 16.84
N GLY A 78 17.65 10.43 15.75
CA GLY A 78 18.74 10.53 14.76
C GLY A 78 18.81 9.37 13.76
N ALA A 79 17.89 8.40 13.81
CA ALA A 79 17.80 7.31 12.86
C ALA A 79 16.69 7.55 11.84
N LYS A 80 16.98 7.27 10.56
CA LYS A 80 15.99 7.27 9.48
C LYS A 80 14.86 6.29 9.81
N ALA A 81 13.62 6.73 9.69
CA ALA A 81 12.45 5.95 10.08
C ALA A 81 11.49 5.75 8.91
N ILE A 82 10.86 4.57 8.86
CA ILE A 82 9.85 4.20 7.87
C ILE A 82 8.67 3.60 8.64
N ARG A 83 7.46 4.07 8.34
CA ARG A 83 6.24 3.45 8.87
C ARG A 83 5.67 2.51 7.81
N ALA A 84 5.53 1.23 8.16
CA ALA A 84 4.91 0.23 7.32
C ALA A 84 3.46 0.02 7.76
N ILE A 85 2.55 -0.10 6.79
CA ILE A 85 1.10 -0.20 7.04
C ILE A 85 0.53 -1.44 6.36
N PHE A 86 -0.43 -2.07 7.01
CA PHE A 86 -1.17 -3.24 6.50
C PHE A 86 -2.62 -3.16 6.99
N SER A 87 -3.55 -2.90 6.07
CA SER A 87 -4.95 -2.60 6.41
C SER A 87 -5.94 -3.34 5.52
N THR A 88 -7.13 -3.59 6.06
CA THR A 88 -8.31 -4.09 5.33
C THR A 88 -9.48 -3.17 5.62
N PHE A 89 -10.30 -2.90 4.60
CA PHE A 89 -11.52 -2.12 4.72
C PHE A 89 -12.76 -2.99 4.96
N GLN A 90 -12.60 -4.31 4.99
CA GLN A 90 -13.72 -5.23 5.14
C GLN A 90 -14.34 -5.12 6.54
N ASP A 91 -15.61 -4.76 6.59
CA ASP A 91 -16.36 -4.73 7.85
C ASP A 91 -16.39 -6.11 8.51
N GLY A 92 -16.38 -6.14 9.84
CA GLY A 92 -16.29 -7.37 10.63
C GLY A 92 -14.90 -8.01 10.68
N ALA A 93 -13.87 -7.42 10.06
CA ALA A 93 -12.48 -7.81 10.29
C ALA A 93 -12.10 -7.62 11.76
N MET A 94 -11.28 -8.54 12.29
CA MET A 94 -10.85 -8.53 13.69
C MET A 94 -9.34 -8.71 13.81
N SER A 95 -8.75 -8.15 14.86
CA SER A 95 -7.37 -8.38 15.23
C SER A 95 -7.19 -8.45 16.74
N ARG A 96 -6.14 -9.17 17.15
CA ARG A 96 -5.60 -9.18 18.52
C ARG A 96 -4.12 -8.78 18.54
N ASP A 97 -3.58 -8.36 17.39
CA ASP A 97 -2.19 -7.96 17.28
C ASP A 97 -2.02 -6.55 17.87
N PRO A 98 -1.03 -6.32 18.75
CA PRO A 98 -0.85 -5.03 19.42
C PRO A 98 -0.55 -3.87 18.46
N ASN A 99 -0.10 -4.16 17.24
CA ASN A 99 0.17 -3.14 16.23
C ASN A 99 -1.10 -2.70 15.46
N CYS A 100 -2.24 -3.32 15.73
CA CYS A 100 -3.48 -3.13 15.00
C CYS A 100 -4.56 -2.42 15.83
N TYR A 101 -5.39 -1.64 15.17
CA TYR A 101 -6.57 -1.00 15.75
C TYR A 101 -7.78 -1.16 14.83
N LYS A 102 -8.98 -0.96 15.40
CA LYS A 102 -10.24 -1.07 14.66
C LYS A 102 -10.41 0.14 13.73
N GLY A 103 -10.80 -0.13 12.49
CA GLY A 103 -11.05 0.82 11.41
C GLY A 103 -9.84 1.02 10.48
N ALA A 104 -10.13 1.35 9.22
CA ALA A 104 -9.16 1.75 8.21
C ALA A 104 -9.59 3.10 7.63
N ASP A 105 -8.71 4.10 7.69
CA ASP A 105 -8.94 5.48 7.23
C ASP A 105 -10.24 6.12 7.73
N GLY A 106 -10.58 5.83 9.01
CA GLY A 106 -11.80 6.31 9.65
C GLY A 106 -13.07 5.52 9.31
N GLY A 107 -12.98 4.58 8.36
CA GLY A 107 -14.05 3.66 7.98
C GLY A 107 -13.98 2.30 8.68
N PRO A 108 -14.77 1.31 8.19
CA PRO A 108 -14.76 -0.06 8.68
C PRO A 108 -13.40 -0.76 8.52
N GLY A 109 -13.26 -1.95 9.11
CA GLY A 109 -12.10 -2.82 8.95
C GLY A 109 -11.07 -2.74 10.07
N VAL A 110 -9.80 -2.99 9.73
CA VAL A 110 -8.66 -3.03 10.66
C VAL A 110 -7.43 -2.44 9.98
N SER A 111 -6.71 -1.60 10.70
CA SER A 111 -5.42 -1.04 10.26
C SER A 111 -4.33 -1.43 11.24
N CYS A 112 -3.18 -1.84 10.70
CA CYS A 112 -1.99 -2.17 11.46
C CYS A 112 -0.82 -1.34 10.97
N ALA A 113 0.03 -0.90 11.89
CA ALA A 113 1.25 -0.19 11.52
C ALA A 113 2.40 -0.47 12.48
N VAL A 114 3.62 -0.43 11.94
CA VAL A 114 4.85 -0.49 12.73
C VAL A 114 5.81 0.59 12.24
N LEU A 115 6.54 1.19 13.16
CA LEU A 115 7.65 2.09 12.86
C LEU A 115 8.94 1.29 12.93
N ILE A 116 9.70 1.28 11.85
CA ILE A 116 11.04 0.67 11.81
C ILE A 116 12.09 1.74 11.55
N THR A 117 13.30 1.50 12.02
CA THR A 117 14.47 2.28 11.62
C THR A 117 15.27 1.50 10.59
N GLY A 118 15.85 2.20 9.62
CA GLY A 118 16.66 1.59 8.58
C GLY A 118 17.01 2.55 7.44
N ASP A 119 17.89 2.10 6.56
CA ASP A 119 18.37 2.95 5.49
C ASP A 119 17.35 3.10 4.35
N TYR A 120 17.07 4.33 3.93
CA TYR A 120 16.19 4.62 2.79
C TYR A 120 16.76 4.07 1.48
N ALA A 121 18.07 3.89 1.39
CA ALA A 121 18.71 3.24 0.24
C ALA A 121 18.39 1.74 0.14
N SER A 122 17.97 1.09 1.23
CA SER A 122 17.53 -0.30 1.20
C SER A 122 16.20 -0.46 0.47
N THR A 123 16.05 -1.59 -0.22
CA THR A 123 14.73 -2.06 -0.66
C THR A 123 14.04 -2.76 0.51
N TYR A 124 12.77 -2.46 0.69
CA TYR A 124 11.89 -3.07 1.68
C TYR A 124 10.81 -3.87 0.99
N ASN A 125 10.71 -5.14 1.36
CA ASN A 125 9.63 -6.00 0.93
C ASN A 125 8.54 -5.98 2.00
N ILE A 126 7.28 -5.78 1.61
CA ILE A 126 6.15 -6.14 2.46
C ILE A 126 5.52 -7.40 1.93
N ARG A 127 5.63 -8.46 2.73
CA ARG A 127 5.03 -9.77 2.47
C ARG A 127 3.70 -9.88 3.21
N VAL A 128 2.64 -10.11 2.44
CA VAL A 128 1.31 -10.47 2.93
C VAL A 128 1.18 -11.99 2.82
N THR A 129 0.85 -12.67 3.92
CA THR A 129 0.80 -14.14 3.96
C THR A 129 -0.43 -14.62 4.68
N HIS A 130 -1.09 -15.62 4.11
CA HIS A 130 -2.11 -16.38 4.80
C HIS A 130 -1.47 -17.28 5.86
N VAL A 131 -1.90 -17.13 7.11
CA VAL A 131 -1.31 -17.87 8.23
C VAL A 131 -2.25 -18.91 8.81
N TRP A 132 -3.57 -18.66 8.81
CA TRP A 132 -4.54 -19.60 9.39
C TRP A 132 -5.97 -19.23 9.03
N VAL A 133 -6.76 -20.17 8.49
CA VAL A 133 -8.19 -20.01 8.15
C VAL A 133 -8.48 -18.83 7.22
N ARG A 134 -8.68 -17.62 7.76
CA ARG A 134 -8.89 -16.35 7.02
C ARG A 134 -8.04 -15.22 7.60
N THR A 135 -6.95 -15.62 8.24
CA THR A 135 -6.03 -14.75 8.96
C THR A 135 -4.83 -14.46 8.09
N TRP A 136 -4.53 -13.18 7.93
CA TRP A 136 -3.48 -12.67 7.07
C TRP A 136 -2.53 -11.82 7.89
N ARG A 137 -1.25 -11.94 7.58
CA ARG A 137 -0.16 -11.23 8.26
C ARG A 137 0.60 -10.38 7.26
N GLY A 138 0.82 -9.11 7.62
CA GLY A 138 1.78 -8.23 6.96
C GLY A 138 3.12 -8.25 7.67
N THR A 139 4.20 -8.41 6.92
CA THR A 139 5.59 -8.41 7.44
C THR A 139 6.46 -7.53 6.54
N ILE A 140 7.12 -6.53 7.11
CA ILE A 140 8.14 -5.76 6.41
C ILE A 140 9.50 -6.44 6.56
N ILE A 141 10.28 -6.48 5.49
CA ILE A 141 11.56 -7.17 5.38
C ILE A 141 12.56 -6.22 4.76
N ASN A 142 13.63 -5.88 5.48
CA ASN A 142 14.75 -5.15 4.91
C ASN A 142 15.62 -6.13 4.11
N THR A 143 15.71 -5.92 2.80
CA THR A 143 16.41 -6.85 1.90
C THR A 143 17.92 -6.83 2.07
N SER A 144 18.51 -5.76 2.61
CA SER A 144 19.97 -5.64 2.76
C SER A 144 20.52 -6.50 3.90
N ASN A 145 19.72 -6.77 4.93
CA ASN A 145 20.13 -7.52 6.11
C ASN A 145 19.19 -8.70 6.46
N GLY A 146 18.09 -8.87 5.73
CA GLY A 146 17.09 -9.92 5.96
C GLY A 146 16.23 -9.72 7.21
N GLN A 147 16.31 -8.57 7.87
CA GLN A 147 15.54 -8.30 9.08
C GLN A 147 14.05 -8.25 8.76
N GLU A 148 13.28 -9.14 9.39
CA GLU A 148 11.82 -9.16 9.30
C GLU A 148 11.19 -8.49 10.53
N THR A 149 10.17 -7.67 10.32
CA THR A 149 9.35 -7.08 11.39
C THR A 149 7.87 -7.26 11.05
N ARG A 150 7.11 -7.82 11.99
CA ARG A 150 5.66 -7.97 11.83
C ARG A 150 4.99 -6.59 11.85
N ILE A 151 4.27 -6.26 10.78
CA ILE A 151 3.43 -5.06 10.73
C ILE A 151 2.19 -5.29 11.56
N GLY A 152 1.52 -6.43 11.35
CA GLY A 152 0.36 -6.85 12.11
C GLY A 152 -0.33 -8.06 11.49
N GLN A 153 -1.47 -8.43 12.06
CA GLN A 153 -2.26 -9.58 11.62
C GLN A 153 -3.74 -9.32 11.86
N TRP A 154 -4.60 -9.64 10.89
CA TRP A 154 -6.05 -9.59 11.05
C TRP A 154 -6.73 -10.80 10.42
N THR A 155 -7.93 -11.09 10.89
CA THR A 155 -8.78 -12.19 10.44
C THR A 155 -10.04 -11.62 9.78
N LEU A 156 -10.33 -12.10 8.57
CA LEU A 156 -11.50 -11.68 7.80
C LEU A 156 -12.71 -12.58 8.08
N PRO A 157 -13.95 -12.04 7.97
CA PRO A 157 -15.18 -12.75 8.33
C PRO A 157 -15.66 -13.74 7.27
N ASN A 158 -15.41 -13.52 5.97
CA ASN A 158 -15.67 -14.50 4.91
C ASN A 158 -14.94 -14.09 3.63
N VAL A 159 -13.87 -14.79 3.28
CA VAL A 159 -13.06 -14.52 2.08
C VAL A 159 -12.39 -15.80 1.57
N GLY A 160 -12.09 -15.85 0.28
CA GLY A 160 -11.15 -16.80 -0.31
C GLY A 160 -9.71 -16.29 -0.24
N ARG A 161 -8.95 -16.51 -1.29
CA ARG A 161 -7.54 -16.10 -1.40
C ARG A 161 -7.38 -14.76 -2.08
N ILE A 162 -6.14 -14.27 -2.19
CA ILE A 162 -5.85 -13.01 -2.87
C ILE A 162 -6.09 -13.19 -4.38
N GLU A 163 -6.86 -12.27 -4.96
CA GLU A 163 -7.17 -12.25 -6.39
C GLU A 163 -5.99 -11.76 -7.23
N ASN A 164 -6.04 -12.07 -8.53
CA ASN A 164 -5.03 -11.59 -9.45
C ASN A 164 -5.25 -10.12 -9.82
N GLY A 165 -4.41 -9.27 -9.25
CA GLY A 165 -4.24 -7.90 -9.68
C GLY A 165 -5.08 -6.90 -8.89
N GLN A 166 -4.51 -5.70 -8.76
CA GLN A 166 -5.14 -4.54 -8.17
C GLN A 166 -4.35 -3.28 -8.51
N ALA A 167 -4.79 -2.13 -8.00
CA ALA A 167 -4.06 -0.89 -8.11
C ALA A 167 -2.94 -0.77 -7.05
N GLY A 168 -1.94 0.06 -7.34
CA GLY A 168 -1.12 0.73 -6.35
C GLY A 168 -1.13 2.23 -6.59
N PHE A 169 -0.61 2.98 -5.62
CA PHE A 169 -0.70 4.43 -5.66
C PHE A 169 0.44 5.14 -4.90
N VAL A 170 0.64 6.40 -5.29
CA VAL A 170 1.36 7.41 -4.51
C VAL A 170 0.33 8.46 -4.07
N GLU A 171 0.27 8.73 -2.77
CA GLU A 171 -0.64 9.71 -2.19
C GLU A 171 0.14 10.69 -1.30
N TYR A 172 -0.23 11.96 -1.35
CA TYR A 172 0.15 12.94 -0.33
C TYR A 172 -1.02 13.14 0.62
N PHE A 173 -1.10 12.29 1.65
CA PHE A 173 -2.27 12.16 2.51
C PHE A 173 -2.62 13.42 3.33
N PRO A 174 -1.73 14.40 3.60
CA PRO A 174 -2.15 15.66 4.22
C PRO A 174 -3.25 16.39 3.45
N TRP A 175 -3.35 16.20 2.13
CA TRP A 175 -4.42 16.81 1.32
C TRP A 175 -5.80 16.19 1.56
N ASN A 176 -5.88 14.98 2.11
CA ASN A 176 -7.16 14.28 2.35
C ASN A 176 -8.05 15.00 3.38
N SER A 177 -7.46 15.84 4.23
CA SER A 177 -8.16 16.64 5.24
C SER A 177 -8.29 18.12 4.87
N MET A 178 -7.86 18.52 3.66
CA MET A 178 -7.90 19.90 3.22
C MET A 178 -9.09 20.13 2.27
N PRO A 179 -9.85 21.23 2.43
CA PRO A 179 -10.96 21.54 1.53
C PRO A 179 -10.48 21.93 0.12
N SER A 180 -9.24 22.38 -0.01
CA SER A 180 -8.57 22.72 -1.27
C SER A 180 -7.06 22.65 -1.09
N HIS A 181 -6.32 22.45 -2.18
CA HIS A 181 -4.86 22.42 -2.22
C HIS A 181 -4.35 22.95 -3.56
N GLU A 182 -3.10 23.41 -3.59
CA GLU A 182 -2.42 23.88 -4.80
C GLU A 182 -1.37 22.87 -5.23
N CYS A 183 -1.43 22.42 -6.48
CA CYS A 183 -0.51 21.42 -7.01
C CYS A 183 0.95 21.88 -7.01
N SER A 184 1.19 23.19 -7.13
CA SER A 184 2.53 23.81 -7.06
C SER A 184 3.20 23.68 -5.69
N ASN A 185 2.43 23.38 -4.64
CA ASN A 185 2.94 23.19 -3.27
C ASN A 185 3.21 21.72 -2.94
N LEU A 186 3.05 20.80 -3.90
CA LEU A 186 3.31 19.38 -3.66
C LEU A 186 4.82 19.18 -3.43
N PRO A 187 5.26 18.72 -2.25
CA PRO A 187 6.68 18.46 -2.02
C PRO A 187 7.19 17.37 -2.95
N LYS A 188 8.42 17.52 -3.47
CA LYS A 188 9.04 16.44 -4.23
C LYS A 188 9.14 15.15 -3.44
N THR A 189 8.83 14.05 -4.11
CA THR A 189 9.05 12.70 -3.62
C THR A 189 9.42 11.75 -4.73
N GLN A 190 9.97 10.61 -4.33
CA GLN A 190 10.32 9.56 -5.27
C GLN A 190 10.23 8.18 -4.61
N VAL A 191 9.76 7.21 -5.37
CA VAL A 191 9.69 5.80 -4.95
C VAL A 191 9.97 4.91 -6.15
N THR A 192 10.65 3.80 -5.92
CA THR A 192 10.72 2.70 -6.88
C THR A 192 9.78 1.60 -6.42
N PHE A 193 8.80 1.26 -7.27
CA PHE A 193 7.96 0.09 -7.09
C PHE A 193 8.52 -1.06 -7.93
N PHE A 194 8.74 -2.21 -7.30
CA PHE A 194 9.12 -3.42 -8.01
C PHE A 194 7.92 -4.33 -8.25
N ASN A 195 8.00 -5.11 -9.32
CA ASN A 195 7.04 -6.12 -9.69
C ASN A 195 6.74 -7.05 -8.50
N PRO A 196 5.46 -7.37 -8.23
CA PRO A 196 5.11 -8.24 -7.13
C PRO A 196 5.63 -9.66 -7.36
N THR A 197 5.89 -10.37 -6.26
CA THR A 197 6.26 -11.80 -6.30
C THR A 197 5.35 -12.60 -5.38
N SER A 198 5.27 -13.91 -5.62
CA SER A 198 4.52 -14.84 -4.77
C SER A 198 5.26 -16.17 -4.71
N ARG A 199 5.18 -16.84 -3.56
CA ARG A 199 5.66 -18.22 -3.37
C ARG A 199 4.54 -19.24 -3.53
N THR A 200 3.32 -18.80 -3.84
CA THR A 200 2.20 -19.68 -4.10
C THR A 200 2.49 -20.55 -5.32
N HIS A 201 2.34 -21.87 -5.18
CA HIS A 201 2.61 -22.80 -6.27
C HIS A 201 1.76 -22.47 -7.50
N GLY A 202 2.40 -22.39 -8.67
CA GLY A 202 1.75 -22.01 -9.93
C GLY A 202 1.68 -20.50 -10.20
N ALA A 203 2.06 -19.64 -9.24
CA ALA A 203 2.12 -18.20 -9.47
C ALA A 203 3.40 -17.80 -10.23
N SER A 204 3.27 -16.99 -11.29
CA SER A 204 4.41 -16.49 -12.07
C SER A 204 4.11 -15.20 -12.82
N GLY A 205 5.15 -14.45 -13.20
CA GLY A 205 5.02 -13.29 -14.09
C GLY A 205 4.34 -12.08 -13.43
N GLY A 206 4.63 -11.83 -12.15
CA GLY A 206 4.19 -10.61 -11.48
C GLY A 206 4.74 -9.37 -12.19
N LYS A 207 3.88 -8.38 -12.44
CA LYS A 207 4.23 -7.15 -13.16
C LYS A 207 3.43 -5.95 -12.69
N ILE A 208 4.07 -4.79 -12.71
CA ILE A 208 3.44 -3.48 -12.58
C ILE A 208 3.37 -2.84 -13.97
N ARG A 209 2.17 -2.35 -14.35
CA ARG A 209 1.99 -1.52 -15.54
C ARG A 209 2.58 -0.13 -15.31
N LYS A 210 2.98 0.55 -16.38
CA LYS A 210 3.57 1.88 -16.31
C LYS A 210 2.69 2.82 -15.46
N PRO A 211 3.23 3.40 -14.36
CA PRO A 211 2.50 4.38 -13.56
C PRO A 211 2.10 5.63 -14.35
N TYR A 212 0.99 6.24 -13.93
CA TYR A 212 0.41 7.43 -14.55
C TYR A 212 -0.15 8.40 -13.51
N GLU A 213 -0.14 9.69 -13.81
CA GLU A 213 -0.78 10.70 -12.96
C GLU A 213 -2.29 10.53 -12.92
N ASN A 214 -2.86 10.71 -11.73
CA ASN A 214 -4.28 10.63 -11.48
C ASN A 214 -4.81 11.91 -10.79
N GLN A 215 -6.12 12.13 -10.89
CA GLN A 215 -6.84 13.22 -10.20
C GLN A 215 -6.39 14.65 -10.56
N GLY A 216 -6.63 15.58 -9.63
CA GLY A 216 -6.65 17.03 -9.83
C GLY A 216 -5.31 17.68 -10.16
N CYS A 217 -4.18 17.01 -9.90
CA CYS A 217 -2.85 17.54 -10.20
C CYS A 217 -2.21 17.01 -11.48
N LYS A 218 -2.94 16.23 -12.27
CA LYS A 218 -2.46 15.69 -13.54
C LYS A 218 -1.94 16.78 -14.47
N GLY A 219 -0.68 16.65 -14.89
CA GLY A 219 0.01 17.59 -15.77
C GLY A 219 0.38 18.92 -15.11
N GLN A 220 0.25 19.03 -13.79
CA GLN A 220 0.55 20.25 -13.02
C GLN A 220 1.70 20.06 -12.03
N VAL A 221 2.25 18.85 -11.92
CA VAL A 221 3.36 18.49 -11.03
C VAL A 221 4.52 17.95 -11.86
N ASP A 222 5.74 18.00 -11.32
CA ASP A 222 6.92 17.42 -11.97
C ASP A 222 6.92 15.88 -11.90
N PHE A 223 5.98 15.28 -12.64
CA PHE A 223 5.83 13.84 -12.74
C PHE A 223 6.80 13.24 -13.74
N ALA A 224 7.57 12.25 -13.30
CA ALA A 224 8.44 11.47 -14.15
C ALA A 224 8.35 9.99 -13.79
N VAL A 225 8.44 9.13 -14.82
CA VAL A 225 8.41 7.68 -14.66
C VAL A 225 9.45 7.05 -15.56
N ASP A 226 10.40 6.35 -14.93
CA ASP A 226 11.45 5.61 -15.59
C ASP A 226 11.30 4.11 -15.34
N SER A 227 11.51 3.31 -16.38
CA SER A 227 11.62 1.86 -16.22
C SER A 227 12.93 1.53 -15.49
N VAL A 228 12.85 0.61 -14.54
CA VAL A 228 14.04 0.01 -13.89
C VAL A 228 13.98 -1.51 -14.02
N ASP A 229 15.05 -2.19 -13.60
CA ASP A 229 15.04 -3.65 -13.51
C ASP A 229 13.89 -4.10 -12.61
N ASN A 230 12.95 -4.85 -13.21
CA ASN A 230 11.76 -5.39 -12.56
C ASN A 230 10.85 -4.34 -11.90
N GLY A 231 10.70 -3.14 -12.45
CA GLY A 231 9.79 -2.17 -11.86
C GLY A 231 9.76 -0.80 -12.51
N TRP A 232 9.27 0.17 -11.75
CA TRP A 232 9.14 1.56 -12.16
C TRP A 232 9.61 2.49 -11.04
N LYS A 233 10.47 3.43 -11.42
CA LYS A 233 10.85 4.57 -10.61
C LYS A 233 9.86 5.69 -10.90
N VAL A 234 9.22 6.23 -9.85
CA VAL A 234 8.18 7.25 -9.92
C VAL A 234 8.64 8.47 -9.15
N GLN A 235 8.60 9.64 -9.79
CA GLN A 235 8.81 10.95 -9.18
C GLN A 235 7.54 11.79 -9.33
N VAL A 236 7.23 12.60 -8.31
CA VAL A 236 6.16 13.60 -8.35
C VAL A 236 6.47 14.75 -7.38
N GLY A 237 5.99 15.96 -7.66
CA GLY A 237 6.20 17.16 -6.83
C GLY A 237 7.49 17.92 -7.14
N PHE A 238 7.67 19.09 -6.51
CA PHE A 238 8.73 20.07 -6.82
C PHE A 238 9.81 20.20 -5.75
#